data_AF-A0A2T3N8B7-F1
#
_entry.id   AF-A0A2T3N8B7-F1
#
_cell.length_a   1.000
_cell.length_b   1.000
_cell.length_c   1.000
_cell.angle_alpha   90.00
_cell.angle_beta   90.00
_cell.angle_gamma   90.00
#
_symmetry.space_group_name_H-M   'P 1'
#
loop_
_entity.id
_entity.type
_entity.pdbx_description
1 polymer ?
#
loop_
_entity_poly.entity_id
_entity_poly.type
_entity_poly.pdbx_seq_one_letter_code
_entity_poly.pdbx_strand_id
1 'polypeptide(L)'
;MARLFTNRIRIHDITRHDADLKSHFRWETLGAVMYKLGGILFVVGSILFFPSFSAYSWLGQIVFFAGSLCYLTINCHDTYDTHRYWASQAQSKKKWLEYSATYIYLLGTLMYVAGRVATFIDSQYQALSSTLFIVGSLLFVVGATINIINIGKINSRPIAQLMNLTAITFIVGSVLFAVGSVPLLWQEETMAYSPLLANFISWQFLIGSLLFFFGGVFNYWRAYLFIQDAVASKQDVPAFTVAQ
;
A
#
# COMPACT_ATOMS: atom_id res chain seq x y z
N MET A 1 1.10 -0.89 2.94
CA MET A 1 1.59 -1.11 1.55
C MET A 1 1.43 0.17 0.74
N ALA A 2 2.15 0.32 -0.38
CA ALA A 2 2.07 1.52 -1.22
C ALA A 2 0.91 1.47 -2.24
N ARG A 3 0.42 2.65 -2.67
CA ARG A 3 -0.59 2.83 -3.73
C ARG A 3 0.08 3.23 -5.03
N LEU A 4 -0.46 2.86 -6.19
CA LEU A 4 -0.07 3.47 -7.47
C LEU A 4 -0.29 4.99 -7.42
N PHE A 5 0.74 5.79 -7.74
CA PHE A 5 0.51 7.21 -8.02
C PHE A 5 0.27 7.38 -9.52
N THR A 6 -0.90 7.88 -9.87
CA THR A 6 -1.24 8.21 -11.25
C THR A 6 -1.25 9.71 -11.43
N ASN A 7 -0.60 10.21 -12.48
CA ASN A 7 -0.68 11.61 -12.92
C ASN A 7 -1.90 11.82 -13.85
N ARG A 8 -2.96 11.04 -13.67
CA ARG A 8 -4.19 11.11 -14.47
C ARG A 8 -5.41 10.95 -13.58
N ILE A 9 -6.54 11.46 -14.08
CA ILE A 9 -7.86 11.15 -13.56
C ILE A 9 -8.13 9.68 -13.84
N ARG A 10 -8.62 8.98 -12.81
CA ARG A 10 -8.81 7.54 -12.84
C ARG A 10 -10.26 7.22 -13.23
N ILE A 11 -10.48 6.09 -13.93
CA ILE A 11 -11.79 5.72 -14.49
C ILE A 11 -12.45 4.71 -13.56
N HIS A 12 -13.34 5.20 -12.70
CA HIS A 12 -13.79 4.45 -11.53
C HIS A 12 -15.22 3.88 -11.61
N ASP A 13 -16.00 4.22 -12.63
CA ASP A 13 -17.31 3.61 -12.81
C ASP A 13 -17.20 2.23 -13.47
N ILE A 14 -17.41 1.18 -12.68
CA ILE A 14 -17.34 -0.22 -13.10
C ILE A 14 -18.43 -0.52 -14.14
N THR A 15 -19.54 0.24 -14.14
CA THR A 15 -20.75 -0.06 -14.93
C THR A 15 -21.07 0.93 -16.04
N ARG A 16 -20.56 2.17 -15.99
CA ARG A 16 -20.81 3.19 -17.02
C ARG A 16 -19.53 3.61 -17.75
N HIS A 17 -19.66 3.98 -19.01
CA HIS A 17 -18.55 4.45 -19.86
C HIS A 17 -18.20 5.93 -19.64
N ASP A 18 -18.98 6.66 -18.85
CA ASP A 18 -18.74 8.10 -18.60
C ASP A 18 -17.92 8.33 -17.32
N ALA A 19 -16.94 9.22 -17.43
CA ALA A 19 -16.14 9.71 -16.31
C ALA A 19 -16.95 10.73 -15.47
N ASP A 20 -17.92 10.25 -14.68
CA ASP A 20 -18.65 11.11 -13.74
C ASP A 20 -17.72 11.55 -12.59
N LEU A 21 -17.49 12.85 -12.48
CA LEU A 21 -16.66 13.48 -11.43
C LEU A 21 -17.10 13.07 -10.01
N LYS A 22 -18.41 12.86 -9.80
CA LYS A 22 -18.94 12.43 -8.50
C LYS A 22 -18.56 10.99 -8.18
N SER A 23 -18.55 10.10 -9.18
CA SER A 23 -18.09 8.73 -9.04
C SER A 23 -16.58 8.71 -8.74
N HIS A 24 -15.79 9.51 -9.46
CA HIS A 24 -14.35 9.67 -9.22
C HIS A 24 -14.05 10.10 -7.78
N PHE A 25 -14.73 11.13 -7.28
CA PHE A 25 -14.55 11.61 -5.91
C PHE A 25 -14.93 10.58 -4.83
N ARG A 26 -16.01 9.81 -5.05
CA ARG A 26 -16.45 8.76 -4.10
C ARG A 26 -15.43 7.64 -3.99
N TRP A 27 -14.87 7.18 -5.11
CA TRP A 27 -13.88 6.11 -5.13
C TRP A 27 -12.51 6.55 -4.61
N GLU A 28 -12.09 7.78 -4.90
CA GLU A 28 -10.90 8.37 -4.27
C GLU A 28 -11.06 8.45 -2.75
N THR A 29 -12.23 8.89 -2.29
CA THR A 29 -12.56 8.96 -0.86
C THR A 29 -12.59 7.58 -0.22
N LEU A 30 -13.25 6.60 -0.84
CA LEU A 30 -13.31 5.24 -0.34
C LEU A 30 -11.92 4.59 -0.28
N GLY A 31 -11.12 4.74 -1.34
CA GLY A 31 -9.74 4.27 -1.35
C GLY A 31 -8.90 4.92 -0.25
N ALA A 32 -9.05 6.23 -0.03
CA ALA A 32 -8.36 6.92 1.04
C ALA A 32 -8.79 6.48 2.44
N VAL A 33 -10.09 6.24 2.65
CA VAL A 33 -10.61 5.69 3.91
C VAL A 33 -10.07 4.28 4.15
N MET A 34 -10.12 3.40 3.15
CA MET A 34 -9.59 2.04 3.24
C MET A 34 -8.08 2.03 3.53
N TYR A 35 -7.29 2.94 2.93
CA TYR A 35 -5.87 3.07 3.22
C TYR A 35 -5.60 3.44 4.68
N LYS A 36 -6.32 4.45 5.20
CA LYS A 36 -6.18 4.89 6.59
C LYS A 36 -6.63 3.80 7.57
N LEU A 37 -7.77 3.16 7.28
CA LEU A 37 -8.28 2.06 8.08
C LEU A 37 -7.29 0.89 8.12
N GLY A 38 -6.78 0.46 6.96
CA GLY A 38 -5.76 -0.57 6.88
C GLY A 38 -4.49 -0.22 7.67
N GLY A 39 -4.04 1.04 7.59
CA GLY A 39 -2.90 1.53 8.37
C GLY A 39 -3.15 1.50 9.88
N ILE A 40 -4.33 1.92 10.34
CA ILE A 40 -4.73 1.86 11.75
C ILE A 40 -4.77 0.40 12.22
N LEU A 41 -5.34 -0.50 11.44
CA LEU A 41 -5.39 -1.93 11.76
C LEU A 41 -3.97 -2.51 11.88
N PHE A 42 -3.05 -2.17 10.98
CA PHE A 42 -1.65 -2.59 11.14
C PHE A 42 -0.97 -2.04 12.39
N VAL A 43 -1.23 -0.78 12.76
CA VAL A 43 -0.70 -0.19 14.00
C VAL A 43 -1.24 -0.94 15.21
N VAL A 44 -2.55 -1.14 15.31
CA VAL A 44 -3.19 -1.85 16.42
C VAL A 44 -2.71 -3.30 16.48
N GLY A 45 -2.67 -4.01 15.36
CA GLY A 45 -2.15 -5.37 15.28
C GLY A 45 -0.69 -5.47 15.73
N SER A 46 0.15 -4.49 15.34
CA SER A 46 1.57 -4.45 15.74
C SER A 46 1.75 -4.18 17.23
N ILE A 47 0.90 -3.36 17.86
CA ILE A 47 0.91 -3.15 19.32
C ILE A 47 0.63 -4.47 20.03
N LEU A 48 -0.34 -5.25 19.54
CA LEU A 48 -0.71 -6.54 20.13
C LEU A 48 0.36 -7.64 19.94
N PHE A 49 1.39 -7.41 19.13
CA PHE A 49 2.54 -8.31 19.01
C PHE A 49 3.61 -8.10 20.09
N PHE A 50 3.55 -7.01 20.86
CA PHE A 50 4.50 -6.79 21.95
C PHE A 50 4.39 -7.91 22.99
N PRO A 51 5.52 -8.32 23.61
CA PRO A 51 5.52 -9.36 24.65
C PRO A 51 4.56 -9.08 25.82
N SER A 52 4.35 -7.80 26.16
CA SER A 52 3.42 -7.36 27.21
C SER A 52 1.94 -7.68 26.89
N PHE A 53 1.62 -7.93 25.62
CA PHE A 53 0.28 -8.28 25.13
C PHE A 53 0.22 -9.70 24.55
N SER A 54 1.15 -10.59 24.93
CA SER A 54 1.24 -11.95 24.37
C SER A 54 -0.08 -12.74 24.44
N ALA A 55 -0.87 -12.56 25.49
CA ALA A 55 -2.22 -13.14 25.65
C ALA A 55 -3.22 -12.72 24.54
N TYR A 56 -2.98 -11.59 23.88
CA TYR A 56 -3.79 -11.04 22.81
C TYR A 56 -3.11 -11.14 21.43
N SER A 57 -2.00 -11.87 21.32
CA SER A 57 -1.24 -12.00 20.07
C SER A 57 -2.07 -12.56 18.92
N TRP A 58 -2.97 -13.53 19.18
CA TRP A 58 -3.90 -14.07 18.21
C TRP A 58 -4.85 -12.99 17.64
N LEU A 59 -5.34 -12.08 18.51
CA LEU A 59 -6.16 -10.94 18.08
C LEU A 59 -5.32 -9.98 17.24
N GLY A 60 -4.07 -9.75 17.62
CA GLY A 60 -3.09 -9.02 16.80
C GLY A 60 -2.97 -9.57 15.39
N GLN A 61 -2.91 -10.90 15.23
CA GLN A 61 -2.86 -11.56 13.92
C GLN A 61 -4.13 -11.31 13.09
N ILE A 62 -5.32 -11.41 13.70
CA ILE A 62 -6.60 -11.13 13.03
C ILE A 62 -6.70 -9.67 12.59
N VAL A 63 -6.36 -8.74 13.47
CA VAL A 63 -6.41 -7.30 13.17
C VAL A 63 -5.41 -6.98 12.05
N PHE A 64 -4.19 -7.53 12.10
CA PHE A 64 -3.20 -7.35 11.05
C PHE A 64 -3.67 -7.95 9.72
N PHE A 65 -4.30 -9.13 9.74
CA PHE A 65 -4.87 -9.75 8.55
C PHE A 65 -5.99 -8.90 7.93
N ALA A 66 -6.91 -8.38 8.74
CA ALA A 66 -7.95 -7.46 8.29
C ALA A 66 -7.36 -6.21 7.64
N GLY A 67 -6.28 -5.66 8.21
CA GLY A 67 -5.50 -4.59 7.60
C GLY A 67 -5.01 -4.95 6.19
N SER A 68 -4.39 -6.12 6.02
CA SER A 68 -3.94 -6.62 4.70
C SER A 68 -5.08 -6.74 3.69
N LEU A 69 -6.27 -7.16 4.12
CA LEU A 69 -7.45 -7.24 3.24
C LEU A 69 -7.90 -5.85 2.75
N CYS A 70 -7.86 -4.82 3.61
CA CYS A 70 -8.13 -3.45 3.17
C CYS A 70 -7.18 -3.02 2.03
N TYR A 71 -5.88 -3.30 2.16
CA TYR A 71 -4.91 -2.99 1.09
C TYR A 71 -5.13 -3.86 -0.15
N LEU A 72 -5.54 -5.13 0.00
CA LEU A 72 -5.81 -6.01 -1.13
C LEU A 72 -6.94 -5.45 -1.99
N THR A 73 -8.04 -5.05 -1.37
CA THR A 73 -9.17 -4.44 -2.07
C THR A 73 -8.72 -3.23 -2.90
N ILE A 74 -7.87 -2.38 -2.33
CA ILE A 74 -7.41 -1.18 -3.03
C ILE A 74 -6.46 -1.53 -4.19
N ASN A 75 -5.54 -2.49 -3.99
CA ASN A 75 -4.61 -2.90 -5.05
C ASN A 75 -5.31 -3.67 -6.19
N CYS A 76 -6.33 -4.46 -5.89
CA CYS A 76 -7.21 -5.04 -6.91
C CYS A 76 -7.90 -3.95 -7.72
N HIS A 77 -8.48 -2.96 -7.04
CA HIS A 77 -9.14 -1.83 -7.69
C HIS A 77 -8.17 -1.01 -8.55
N ASP A 78 -6.99 -0.66 -8.04
CA ASP A 78 -5.97 0.10 -8.78
C ASP A 78 -5.43 -0.68 -9.99
N THR A 79 -5.35 -2.00 -9.91
CA THR A 79 -5.00 -2.88 -11.04
C THR A 79 -6.11 -2.89 -12.10
N TYR A 80 -7.37 -3.02 -11.66
CA TYR A 80 -8.53 -2.96 -12.55
C TYR A 80 -8.66 -1.61 -13.27
N ASP A 81 -8.50 -0.50 -12.54
CA ASP A 81 -8.49 0.85 -13.10
C ASP A 81 -7.39 1.02 -14.16
N THR A 82 -6.18 0.54 -13.87
CA THR A 82 -5.06 0.56 -14.83
C THR A 82 -5.38 -0.23 -16.08
N HIS A 83 -5.97 -1.43 -15.95
CA HIS A 83 -6.41 -2.22 -17.10
C HIS A 83 -7.42 -1.49 -17.97
N ARG A 84 -8.47 -0.97 -17.34
CA ARG A 84 -9.53 -0.27 -18.04
C ARG A 84 -9.02 0.98 -18.76
N TYR A 85 -8.17 1.76 -18.10
CA TYR A 85 -7.61 2.97 -18.68
C TYR A 85 -6.72 2.67 -19.89
N TRP A 86 -5.87 1.64 -19.82
CA TRP A 86 -4.91 1.34 -20.89
C TRP A 86 -5.44 0.40 -21.97
N ALA A 87 -6.65 -0.16 -21.82
CA ALA A 87 -7.27 -1.07 -22.79
C ALA A 87 -7.48 -0.42 -24.17
N SER A 88 -7.86 0.86 -24.19
CA SER A 88 -8.13 1.63 -25.43
C SER A 88 -6.96 2.52 -25.86
N GLN A 89 -5.82 2.46 -25.18
CA GLN A 89 -4.69 3.36 -25.44
C GLN A 89 -3.48 2.66 -26.06
N ALA A 90 -2.79 3.40 -26.93
CA ALA A 90 -1.58 2.96 -27.61
C ALA A 90 -0.47 2.56 -26.60
N GLN A 91 0.43 1.69 -27.07
CA GLN A 91 1.55 1.24 -26.26
C GLN A 91 2.48 2.40 -25.93
N SER A 92 2.87 2.51 -24.66
CA SER A 92 3.80 3.55 -24.20
C SER A 92 4.65 3.06 -23.03
N LYS A 93 5.81 3.68 -22.81
CA LYS A 93 6.65 3.39 -21.63
C LYS A 93 5.88 3.65 -20.32
N LYS A 94 4.97 4.63 -20.30
CA LYS A 94 4.13 4.95 -19.13
C LYS A 94 3.16 3.82 -18.80
N LYS A 95 2.55 3.21 -19.83
CA LYS A 95 1.68 2.03 -19.70
C LYS A 95 2.42 0.90 -18.96
N TRP A 96 3.63 0.58 -19.40
CA TRP A 96 4.46 -0.46 -18.75
C TRP A 96 4.80 -0.14 -17.30
N LEU A 97 5.23 1.09 -16.99
CA LEU A 97 5.57 1.46 -15.62
C LEU A 97 4.38 1.34 -14.66
N GLU A 98 3.20 1.77 -15.09
CA GLU A 98 2.01 1.68 -14.25
C GLU A 98 1.52 0.25 -14.06
N TYR A 99 1.49 -0.55 -15.13
CA TYR A 99 1.15 -1.98 -15.00
C TYR A 99 2.11 -2.70 -14.06
N SER A 100 3.41 -2.49 -14.23
CA SER A 100 4.42 -3.09 -13.37
C SER A 100 4.18 -2.68 -11.90
N ALA A 101 3.96 -1.40 -11.63
CA ALA A 101 3.69 -0.92 -10.28
C ALA A 101 2.42 -1.57 -9.67
N THR A 102 1.29 -1.60 -10.40
CA THR A 102 0.05 -2.18 -9.85
C THR A 102 0.16 -3.67 -9.61
N TYR A 103 0.74 -4.42 -10.54
CA TYR A 103 0.89 -5.86 -10.39
C TYR A 103 1.86 -6.23 -9.27
N ILE A 104 2.96 -5.48 -9.13
CA ILE A 104 3.92 -5.68 -8.04
C ILE A 104 3.26 -5.41 -6.69
N TYR A 105 2.45 -4.35 -6.56
CA TYR A 105 1.70 -4.09 -5.33
C TYR A 105 0.64 -5.14 -5.05
N LEU A 106 -0.10 -5.57 -6.07
CA LEU A 106 -1.08 -6.64 -5.92
C LEU A 106 -0.41 -7.93 -5.45
N LEU A 107 0.67 -8.34 -6.11
CA LEU A 107 1.42 -9.53 -5.74
C LEU A 107 2.00 -9.43 -4.32
N GLY A 108 2.62 -8.30 -3.97
CA GLY A 108 3.15 -8.09 -2.62
C GLY A 108 2.05 -8.19 -1.55
N THR A 109 0.85 -7.71 -1.85
CA THR A 109 -0.30 -7.79 -0.95
C THR A 109 -0.82 -9.21 -0.81
N LEU A 110 -0.89 -9.95 -1.93
CA LEU A 110 -1.24 -11.36 -1.91
C LEU A 110 -0.25 -12.18 -1.08
N MET A 111 1.05 -11.87 -1.15
CA MET A 111 2.05 -12.52 -0.27
C MET A 111 1.75 -12.27 1.22
N TYR A 112 1.37 -11.04 1.59
CA TYR A 112 0.98 -10.74 2.98
C TYR A 112 -0.30 -11.44 3.42
N VAL A 113 -1.31 -11.50 2.56
CA VAL A 113 -2.56 -12.21 2.85
C VAL A 113 -2.28 -13.71 2.99
N ALA A 114 -1.54 -14.30 2.05
CA ALA A 114 -1.16 -15.71 2.05
C ALA A 114 -0.29 -16.08 3.27
N GLY A 115 0.67 -15.23 3.64
CA GLY A 115 1.50 -15.45 4.83
C GLY A 115 0.67 -15.51 6.11
N ARG A 116 -0.28 -14.59 6.29
CA ARG A 116 -1.21 -14.63 7.42
C ARG A 116 -2.14 -15.85 7.39
N VAL A 117 -2.64 -16.23 6.21
CA VAL A 117 -3.46 -17.45 6.08
C VAL A 117 -2.65 -18.69 6.48
N ALA A 118 -1.37 -18.78 6.10
CA ALA A 118 -0.53 -19.92 6.45
C ALA A 118 -0.42 -20.12 7.97
N THR A 119 -0.22 -19.04 8.72
CA THR A 119 -0.13 -19.09 10.20
C THR A 119 -1.47 -19.32 10.89
N PHE A 120 -2.60 -19.00 10.26
CA PHE A 120 -3.94 -19.39 10.75
C PHE A 120 -4.26 -20.86 10.51
N ILE A 121 -3.75 -21.46 9.44
CA ILE A 121 -3.91 -22.89 9.18
C ILE A 121 -3.14 -23.68 10.25
N ASP A 122 -1.88 -23.33 10.47
CA ASP A 122 -1.03 -23.98 11.46
C ASP A 122 0.19 -23.10 11.80
N SER A 123 0.54 -23.02 13.08
CA SER A 123 1.74 -22.31 13.56
C SER A 123 3.04 -22.87 12.98
N GLN A 124 3.09 -24.14 12.59
CA GLN A 124 4.28 -24.73 11.94
C GLN A 124 4.67 -24.04 10.62
N TYR A 125 3.74 -23.33 9.99
CA TYR A 125 4.01 -22.56 8.77
C TYR A 125 4.57 -21.16 9.05
N GLN A 126 5.06 -20.86 10.26
CA GLN A 126 5.67 -19.59 10.63
C GLN A 126 6.82 -19.19 9.69
N ALA A 127 7.69 -20.14 9.30
CA ALA A 127 8.78 -19.88 8.38
C ALA A 127 8.29 -19.49 6.97
N LEU A 128 7.26 -20.17 6.48
CA LEU A 128 6.62 -19.84 5.21
C LEU A 128 5.96 -18.44 5.27
N SER A 129 5.20 -18.17 6.33
CA SER A 129 4.58 -16.86 6.54
C SER A 129 5.60 -15.73 6.55
N SER A 130 6.70 -15.92 7.27
CA SER A 130 7.76 -14.91 7.40
C SER A 130 8.48 -14.68 6.06
N THR A 131 8.72 -15.75 5.29
CA THR A 131 9.25 -15.66 3.93
C THR A 131 8.33 -14.86 3.01
N LEU A 132 7.02 -15.14 3.05
CA LEU A 132 6.03 -14.40 2.26
C LEU A 132 5.96 -12.92 2.65
N PHE A 133 6.08 -12.57 3.94
CA PHE A 133 6.19 -11.16 4.35
C PHE A 133 7.46 -10.50 3.85
N ILE A 134 8.61 -11.18 3.87
CA ILE A 134 9.87 -10.64 3.33
C ILE A 134 9.71 -10.37 1.83
N VAL A 135 9.29 -11.37 1.05
CA VAL A 135 9.10 -11.24 -0.40
C VAL A 135 8.08 -10.14 -0.72
N GLY A 136 6.94 -10.12 -0.03
CA GLY A 136 5.93 -9.08 -0.21
C GLY A 136 6.44 -7.68 0.10
N SER A 137 7.28 -7.54 1.12
CA SER A 137 7.90 -6.27 1.51
C SER A 137 8.88 -5.78 0.45
N LEU A 138 9.72 -6.67 -0.09
CA LEU A 138 10.64 -6.34 -1.18
C LEU A 138 9.88 -5.92 -2.44
N LEU A 139 8.77 -6.59 -2.77
CA LEU A 139 7.88 -6.16 -3.85
C LEU A 139 7.34 -4.74 -3.61
N PHE A 140 6.93 -4.39 -2.39
CA PHE A 140 6.49 -3.01 -2.10
C PHE A 140 7.60 -1.98 -2.28
N VAL A 141 8.85 -2.31 -1.93
CA VAL A 141 10.01 -1.42 -2.19
C VAL A 141 10.19 -1.20 -3.70
N VAL A 142 10.13 -2.28 -4.49
CA VAL A 142 10.26 -2.19 -5.95
C VAL A 142 9.12 -1.37 -6.55
N GLY A 143 7.87 -1.64 -6.17
CA GLY A 143 6.71 -0.89 -6.64
C GLY A 143 6.79 0.59 -6.28
N ALA A 144 7.23 0.92 -5.06
CA ALA A 144 7.39 2.29 -4.61
C ALA A 144 8.51 3.02 -5.37
N THR A 145 9.58 2.31 -5.72
CA THR A 145 10.66 2.85 -6.55
C THR A 145 10.18 3.16 -7.97
N ILE A 146 9.39 2.26 -8.58
CA ILE A 146 8.76 2.50 -9.89
C ILE A 146 7.85 3.74 -9.83
N ASN A 147 7.09 3.88 -8.75
CA ASN A 147 6.25 5.05 -8.50
C ASN A 147 7.08 6.35 -8.44
N ILE A 148 8.25 6.34 -7.80
CA ILE A 148 9.14 7.52 -7.73
C ILE A 148 9.59 7.97 -9.12
N ILE A 149 9.91 7.02 -10.01
CA ILE A 149 10.31 7.32 -11.40
C ILE A 149 9.21 8.12 -12.12
N ASN A 150 7.93 7.88 -11.78
CA ASN A 150 6.79 8.62 -12.34
C ASN A 150 6.59 10.03 -11.73
N ILE A 151 7.21 10.37 -10.60
CA ILE A 151 7.07 11.68 -9.92
C ILE A 151 7.76 12.81 -10.68
N GLY A 152 8.91 12.54 -11.33
CA GLY A 152 9.78 13.57 -11.94
C GLY A 152 9.16 14.41 -13.07
N LYS A 153 7.88 14.19 -13.41
CA LYS A 153 7.14 14.88 -14.47
C LYS A 153 6.05 15.83 -13.95
N ILE A 154 6.05 16.14 -12.65
CA ILE A 154 5.00 16.95 -12.01
C ILE A 154 5.46 18.40 -11.85
N ASN A 155 4.63 19.32 -12.35
CA ASN A 155 4.93 20.76 -12.33
C ASN A 155 4.62 21.44 -10.98
N SER A 156 3.86 20.80 -10.09
CA SER A 156 3.50 21.32 -8.77
C SER A 156 4.47 20.81 -7.69
N ARG A 157 5.27 21.72 -7.11
CA ARG A 157 6.23 21.40 -6.04
C ARG A 157 5.58 20.75 -4.81
N PRO A 158 4.45 21.26 -4.26
CA PRO A 158 3.79 20.63 -3.11
C PRO A 158 3.33 19.20 -3.39
N ILE A 159 2.73 18.95 -4.57
CA ILE A 159 2.27 17.61 -4.97
C ILE A 159 3.46 16.66 -5.12
N ALA A 160 4.54 17.10 -5.75
CA ALA A 160 5.76 16.30 -5.91
C ALA A 160 6.40 15.94 -4.55
N GLN A 161 6.45 16.89 -3.60
CA GLN A 161 6.95 16.66 -2.24
C GLN A 161 6.11 15.64 -1.49
N LEU A 162 4.77 15.74 -1.54
CA LEU A 162 3.88 14.78 -0.90
C LEU A 162 4.01 13.38 -1.52
N MET A 163 4.23 13.28 -2.84
CA MET A 163 4.48 11.99 -3.49
C MET A 163 5.81 11.38 -3.04
N ASN A 164 6.86 12.18 -2.91
CA ASN A 164 8.14 11.73 -2.38
C ASN A 164 8.03 11.27 -0.92
N LEU A 165 7.38 12.06 -0.05
CA LEU A 165 7.12 11.70 1.34
C LEU A 165 6.34 10.39 1.44
N THR A 166 5.32 10.23 0.61
CA THR A 166 4.54 8.99 0.57
C THR A 166 5.39 7.81 0.12
N ALA A 167 6.18 7.96 -0.94
CA ALA A 167 7.02 6.88 -1.43
C ALA A 167 8.09 6.47 -0.42
N ILE A 168 8.77 7.44 0.20
CA ILE A 168 9.81 7.19 1.21
C ILE A 168 9.22 6.48 2.43
N THR A 169 8.10 6.96 2.97
CA THR A 169 7.46 6.32 4.12
C THR A 169 7.03 4.89 3.83
N PHE A 170 6.53 4.61 2.62
CA PHE A 170 6.22 3.25 2.21
C PHE A 170 7.45 2.37 1.99
N ILE A 171 8.53 2.90 1.41
CA ILE A 171 9.79 2.15 1.23
C ILE A 171 10.37 1.79 2.59
N VAL A 172 10.58 2.78 3.46
CA VAL A 172 11.16 2.56 4.79
C VAL A 172 10.26 1.62 5.60
N GLY A 173 8.95 1.83 5.59
CA GLY A 173 8.01 0.94 6.28
C GLY A 173 8.07 -0.51 5.77
N SER A 174 8.21 -0.71 4.45
CA SER A 174 8.38 -2.03 3.86
C SER A 174 9.69 -2.69 4.30
N VAL A 175 10.79 -1.93 4.30
CA VAL A 175 12.09 -2.44 4.76
C VAL A 175 12.02 -2.86 6.22
N LEU A 176 11.37 -2.08 7.09
CA LEU A 176 11.19 -2.44 8.50
C LEU A 176 10.38 -3.74 8.64
N PHE A 177 9.31 -3.93 7.88
CA PHE A 177 8.58 -5.22 7.90
C PHE A 177 9.44 -6.38 7.42
N ALA A 178 10.25 -6.20 6.38
CA ALA A 178 11.18 -7.24 5.93
C ALA A 178 12.19 -7.59 7.03
N VAL A 179 12.84 -6.58 7.62
CA VAL A 179 13.82 -6.73 8.69
C VAL A 179 13.20 -7.38 9.93
N GLY A 180 12.00 -6.97 10.35
CA GLY A 180 11.27 -7.57 11.46
C GLY A 180 10.85 -9.02 11.19
N SER A 181 10.68 -9.41 9.92
CA SER A 181 10.30 -10.77 9.53
C SER A 181 11.49 -11.72 9.43
N VAL A 182 12.73 -11.23 9.26
CA VAL A 182 13.93 -12.09 9.13
C VAL A 182 14.18 -12.93 10.39
N PRO A 183 14.15 -12.37 11.61
CA PRO A 183 14.32 -13.17 12.83
C PRO A 183 13.27 -14.28 13.00
N LEU A 184 12.08 -14.11 12.42
CA LEU A 184 11.01 -15.10 12.47
C LEU A 184 11.31 -16.37 11.65
N LEU A 185 12.41 -16.38 10.89
CA LEU A 185 12.95 -17.56 10.22
C LEU A 185 13.93 -18.36 11.08
N TRP A 186 14.37 -17.81 12.21
CA TRP A 186 15.27 -18.50 13.12
C TRP A 186 14.51 -19.58 13.89
N GLN A 187 15.21 -20.65 14.30
CA GLN A 187 14.60 -21.77 15.02
C GLN A 187 13.83 -21.29 16.26
N GLU A 188 12.66 -21.89 16.52
CA GLU A 188 11.71 -21.46 17.57
C GLU A 188 12.35 -21.40 18.97
N GLU A 189 13.30 -22.30 19.26
CA GLU A 189 14.05 -22.31 20.52
C GLU A 189 14.81 -21.00 20.76
N THR A 190 15.26 -20.30 19.72
CA THR A 190 15.99 -19.03 19.87
C THR A 190 15.02 -17.84 20.07
N MET A 191 13.78 -17.95 19.59
CA MET A 191 12.77 -16.88 19.63
C MET A 191 11.94 -16.87 20.92
N ALA A 192 11.65 -18.04 21.49
CA ALA A 192 10.84 -18.17 22.70
C ALA A 192 11.50 -17.56 23.95
N TYR A 193 12.83 -17.40 23.97
CA TYR A 193 13.58 -17.03 25.19
C TYR A 193 14.23 -15.64 25.17
N SER A 194 14.08 -14.85 24.11
CA SER A 194 14.64 -13.48 24.07
C SER A 194 13.55 -12.42 24.01
N PRO A 195 13.11 -11.88 25.17
CA PRO A 195 12.25 -10.70 25.23
C PRO A 195 12.82 -9.53 24.43
N LEU A 196 14.15 -9.42 24.33
CA LEU A 196 14.81 -8.41 23.52
C LEU A 196 14.49 -8.60 22.03
N LEU A 197 14.60 -9.83 21.51
CA LEU A 197 14.31 -10.11 20.11
C LEU A 197 12.83 -9.90 19.78
N ALA A 198 11.93 -10.37 20.66
CA ALA A 198 10.50 -10.19 20.47
C ALA A 198 10.09 -8.71 20.50
N ASN A 199 10.69 -7.90 21.39
CA ASN A 199 10.51 -6.45 21.39
C ASN A 199 11.07 -5.81 20.12
N PHE A 200 12.27 -6.19 19.69
CA PHE A 200 12.86 -5.70 18.45
C PHE A 200 11.92 -5.91 17.26
N ILE A 201 11.43 -7.14 17.06
CA ILE A 201 10.48 -7.49 16.01
C ILE A 201 9.23 -6.61 16.11
N SER A 202 8.62 -6.52 17.29
CA SER A 202 7.40 -5.75 17.52
C SER A 202 7.58 -4.27 17.17
N TRP A 203 8.72 -3.68 17.52
CA TRP A 203 9.07 -2.31 17.15
C TRP A 203 9.25 -2.13 15.63
N GLN A 204 9.88 -3.08 14.94
CA GLN A 204 9.98 -3.03 13.47
C GLN A 204 8.59 -2.98 12.83
N PHE A 205 7.68 -3.86 13.27
CA PHE A 205 6.30 -3.89 12.77
C PHE A 205 5.53 -2.63 13.13
N LEU A 206 5.66 -2.11 14.36
CA LEU A 206 4.94 -0.91 14.78
C LEU A 206 5.39 0.33 14.02
N ILE A 207 6.70 0.59 13.93
CA ILE A 207 7.24 1.76 13.21
C ILE A 207 6.93 1.62 11.72
N GLY A 208 7.07 0.43 11.14
CA GLY A 208 6.67 0.17 9.76
C GLY A 208 5.19 0.49 9.51
N SER A 209 4.31 0.06 10.41
CA SER A 209 2.87 0.33 10.34
C SER A 209 2.54 1.82 10.44
N LEU A 210 3.20 2.56 11.35
CA LEU A 210 3.04 4.00 11.48
C LEU A 210 3.45 4.73 10.20
N LEU A 211 4.59 4.37 9.61
CA LEU A 211 5.03 4.95 8.34
C LEU A 211 4.04 4.65 7.21
N PHE A 212 3.45 3.46 7.17
CA PHE A 212 2.40 3.15 6.21
C PHE A 212 1.11 3.94 6.44
N PHE A 213 0.72 4.15 7.70
CA PHE A 213 -0.40 5.02 8.03
C PHE A 213 -0.15 6.45 7.56
N PHE A 214 1.01 7.03 7.89
CA PHE A 214 1.37 8.39 7.47
C PHE A 214 1.52 8.53 5.96
N GLY A 215 2.08 7.54 5.27
CA GLY A 215 2.07 7.52 3.80
C GLY A 215 0.65 7.55 3.24
N GLY A 216 -0.29 6.83 3.84
CA GLY A 216 -1.72 6.92 3.51
C GLY A 216 -2.28 8.33 3.69
N VAL A 217 -1.93 9.01 4.79
CA VAL A 217 -2.32 10.40 5.06
C VAL A 217 -1.73 11.36 4.02
N PHE A 218 -0.45 11.26 3.70
CA PHE A 218 0.22 12.11 2.71
C PHE A 218 -0.36 11.90 1.30
N ASN A 219 -0.67 10.67 0.93
CA ASN A 219 -1.32 10.39 -0.36
C ASN A 219 -2.72 11.01 -0.44
N TYR A 220 -3.49 10.96 0.65
CA TYR A 220 -4.80 11.60 0.70
C TYR A 220 -4.69 13.12 0.61
N TRP A 221 -3.75 13.72 1.34
CA TRP A 221 -3.51 15.16 1.26
C TRP A 221 -3.11 15.59 -0.16
N ARG A 222 -2.25 14.83 -0.83
CA ARG A 222 -1.89 15.05 -2.24
C ARG A 222 -3.12 15.05 -3.14
N ALA A 223 -4.00 14.06 -2.98
CA ALA A 223 -5.23 13.97 -3.77
C ALA A 223 -6.17 15.17 -3.52
N TYR A 224 -6.30 15.59 -2.27
CA TYR A 224 -7.08 16.78 -1.90
C TYR A 224 -6.54 18.05 -2.57
N LEU A 225 -5.23 18.30 -2.52
CA LEU A 225 -4.62 19.47 -3.18
C LEU A 225 -4.80 19.44 -4.70
N PHE A 226 -4.65 18.26 -5.31
CA PHE A 226 -4.88 18.09 -6.74
C PHE A 226 -6.31 18.47 -7.15
N ILE A 227 -7.32 18.05 -6.39
CA ILE A 227 -8.72 18.40 -6.64
C ILE A 227 -8.95 19.90 -6.42
N GLN A 228 -8.38 20.47 -5.35
CA GLN A 228 -8.50 21.90 -5.06
C GLN A 228 -7.94 22.76 -6.20
N ASP A 229 -6.76 22.41 -6.73
CA ASP A 229 -6.13 23.09 -7.86
C ASP A 229 -7.01 22.99 -9.13
N ALA A 230 -7.60 21.83 -9.39
CA ALA A 230 -8.48 21.61 -10.54
C ALA A 230 -9.79 22.40 -10.44
N VAL A 231 -10.36 22.55 -9.25
CA VAL A 231 -11.57 23.36 -9.03
C VAL A 231 -11.26 24.87 -9.14
N ALA A 232 -10.13 25.31 -8.57
CA ALA A 232 -9.74 26.72 -8.55
C ALA A 232 -9.41 27.27 -9.95
N SER A 233 -8.88 26.44 -10.85
CA SER A 233 -8.50 26.89 -12.20
C SER A 233 -9.69 27.14 -13.14
N LYS A 234 -10.94 26.84 -12.74
CA LYS A 234 -12.14 26.83 -13.62
C LYS A 234 -11.91 26.12 -14.97
N GLN A 235 -10.87 25.31 -15.08
CA GLN A 235 -10.77 24.41 -16.21
C GLN A 235 -11.91 23.41 -15.99
N ASP A 236 -12.84 23.33 -16.96
CA ASP A 236 -13.50 22.05 -17.21
C ASP A 236 -12.41 21.01 -17.08
N VAL A 237 -12.55 20.10 -16.12
CA VAL A 237 -11.57 19.04 -15.88
C VAL A 237 -11.22 18.49 -17.25
N PRO A 238 -9.99 18.73 -17.76
CA PRO A 238 -9.80 18.77 -19.20
C PRO A 238 -10.28 17.44 -19.77
N ALA A 239 -11.32 17.50 -20.60
CA ALA A 239 -11.55 16.47 -21.60
C ALA A 239 -10.24 16.44 -22.38
N PHE A 240 -9.38 15.48 -22.05
CA PHE A 240 -8.01 15.46 -22.54
C PHE A 240 -8.10 15.42 -24.06
N THR A 241 -7.74 16.53 -24.71
CA THR A 241 -7.30 16.50 -26.09
C THR A 241 -6.07 15.61 -26.11
N VAL A 242 -6.26 14.44 -26.71
CA VAL A 242 -5.18 13.52 -27.05
C VAL A 242 -4.25 14.30 -27.98
N ALA A 243 -3.14 14.79 -27.45
CA ALA A 243 -2.01 15.15 -28.29
C ALA A 243 -1.55 13.85 -28.96
N GLN A 244 -1.74 13.80 -30.28
CA GLN A 244 -1.34 12.71 -31.17
C GLN A 244 0.17 12.43 -31.07
#